data_AF-A0A929YDU2-F1
#
_entry.id   AF-A0A929YDU2-F1
#
_cell.length_a   1.000
_cell.length_b   1.000
_cell.length_c   1.000
_cell.angle_alpha   90.00
_cell.angle_beta   90.00
_cell.angle_gamma   90.00
#
_symmetry.space_group_name_H-M   'P 1'
#
loop_
_entity.id
_entity.type
_entity.pdbx_description
1 polymer ?
#
loop_
_entity_poly.entity_id
_entity_poly.type
_entity_poly.pdbx_seq_one_letter_code
_entity_poly.pdbx_strand_id
1 'polypeptide(L)'
;MSSKNCILNEKEIIPVEEVFHESCRKVLDSYISCTEGEREDFKDHAYRVHKIVKAYTGDDLPPEAASLSLIHDVADRMFNKESTKYNDAWARNAADALYKLMDDEKISHNQLKYSACLLADMAKIEQSAAHHRRQMAEIAKEESNEDYRKIYPLVAERHMGKVSRDQWRVAQPLLDFNHMGMEMDKVNIESFIIKGAEIMDNLQHPSSERESAVLQDVLEAESFYAPILEAMGYEAFAAELRSVAKIRRLIGQGKEELIESAKEIQDRVLQVGVDKIAGKIFGANDGTINYAIRKNEDSGEYSTHMGEFAADTKYGNMVAGNWRIKTVGSLADKLKGGDGIMDIVGMMVISRDRETITRDFAHFIADRLKEFRPVCARGKNRPIYIQGTKEYVDVVEQNLRELGVGSDEYLVKIDTDEKCKQRGYSIYEVSKVTFAVDIDDVEIPVEIQFLTKDERRRSRKEELAHLIYKYLQSLGFGKDYLEKETARQRYDRMMIINLAKKVLGDLHKRRYDMIDSKNTGNLGLNPKSLSNEDEFIESLIDLRADN
;
A
#
# COMPACT_ATOMS: atom_id res chain seq x y z
N MET A 1 57.97 26.33 31.08
CA MET A 1 57.00 27.43 30.89
C MET A 1 56.14 27.10 29.68
N SER A 2 54.83 27.29 29.85
CA SER A 2 53.70 26.77 29.05
C SER A 2 53.75 27.07 27.55
N SER A 3 53.59 26.03 26.71
CA SER A 3 53.06 26.17 25.34
C SER A 3 51.58 25.84 25.38
N LYS A 4 50.74 26.83 25.07
CA LYS A 4 49.29 26.74 25.00
C LYS A 4 48.86 25.63 24.02
N ASN A 5 48.09 24.66 24.54
CA ASN A 5 47.25 23.79 23.72
C ASN A 5 46.15 24.65 23.07
N CYS A 6 46.26 24.85 21.77
CA CYS A 6 45.12 25.25 20.95
C CYS A 6 44.32 23.98 20.65
N ILE A 7 43.26 23.77 21.42
CA ILE A 7 42.21 22.80 21.07
C ILE A 7 41.45 23.43 19.89
N LEU A 8 41.70 22.92 18.69
CA LEU A 8 40.84 23.16 17.54
C LEU A 8 39.55 22.37 17.79
N ASN A 9 38.46 23.08 18.08
CA ASN A 9 37.12 22.51 18.02
C ASN A 9 36.86 22.08 16.57
N GLU A 10 36.93 20.78 16.31
CA GLU A 10 36.28 20.17 15.14
C GLU A 10 34.78 20.46 15.28
N LYS A 11 34.28 21.42 14.50
CA LYS A 11 32.83 21.57 14.31
C LYS A 11 32.37 20.28 13.63
N GLU A 12 31.62 19.46 14.35
CA GLU A 12 30.81 18.38 13.77
C GLU A 12 30.06 18.94 12.56
N ILE A 13 30.42 18.46 11.37
CA ILE A 13 29.73 18.81 10.13
C ILE A 13 28.43 18.01 10.15
N ILE A 14 27.37 18.63 10.65
CA ILE A 14 26.00 18.11 10.59
C ILE A 14 25.66 17.94 9.09
N PRO A 15 25.29 16.73 8.63
CA PRO A 15 24.81 16.50 7.27
C PRO A 15 23.70 17.49 6.89
N VAL A 16 23.66 17.96 5.63
CA VAL A 16 22.65 18.92 5.15
C VAL A 16 21.22 18.42 5.40
N GLU A 17 21.01 17.11 5.35
CA GLU A 17 19.74 16.44 5.65
C GLU A 17 19.32 16.61 7.12
N GLU A 18 20.29 16.54 8.06
CA GLU A 18 20.04 16.77 9.48
C GLU A 18 19.72 18.25 9.76
N VAL A 19 20.27 19.18 8.97
CA VAL A 19 19.94 20.61 9.06
C VAL A 19 18.48 20.86 8.68
N PHE A 20 18.04 20.34 7.52
CA PHE A 20 16.66 20.53 7.05
C PHE A 20 15.64 19.86 7.98
N HIS A 21 15.95 18.64 8.45
CA HIS A 21 15.13 17.93 9.42
C HIS A 21 14.94 18.73 10.72
N GLU A 22 16.03 19.27 11.26
CA GLU A 22 15.99 20.08 12.48
C GLU A 22 15.21 21.39 12.28
N SER A 23 15.26 22.00 11.10
CA SER A 23 14.41 23.16 10.77
C SER A 23 12.92 22.78 10.76
N CYS A 24 12.54 21.63 10.20
CA CYS A 24 11.15 21.13 10.28
C CYS A 24 10.71 20.87 11.73
N ARG A 25 11.58 20.30 12.57
CA ARG A 25 11.28 20.09 14.01
C ARG A 25 11.05 21.40 14.74
N LYS A 26 11.86 22.43 14.47
CA LYS A 26 11.68 23.77 15.06
C LYS A 26 10.38 24.43 14.64
N VAL A 27 9.94 24.25 13.41
CA VAL A 27 8.63 24.74 12.93
C VAL A 27 7.51 24.10 13.74
N LEU A 28 7.52 22.76 13.87
CA LEU A 28 6.54 22.03 14.67
C LEU A 28 6.52 22.50 16.13
N ASP A 29 7.69 22.57 16.78
CA ASP A 29 7.80 23.01 18.16
C ASP A 29 7.37 24.47 18.35
N SER A 30 7.70 25.35 17.39
CA SER A 30 7.25 26.73 17.41
C SER A 30 5.73 26.84 17.32
N TYR A 31 5.09 26.11 16.38
CA TYR A 31 3.64 26.13 16.23
C TYR A 31 2.95 25.72 17.53
N ILE A 32 3.37 24.60 18.12
CA ILE A 32 2.78 24.07 19.36
C ILE A 32 2.97 25.06 20.52
N SER A 33 4.16 25.65 20.66
CA SER A 33 4.45 26.58 21.76
C SER A 33 3.61 27.86 21.73
N CYS A 34 3.10 28.24 20.57
CA CYS A 34 2.35 29.48 20.36
C CYS A 34 0.84 29.25 20.19
N THR A 35 0.37 28.00 20.14
CA THR A 35 -1.02 27.67 19.80
C THR A 35 -1.77 27.11 21.00
N GLU A 36 -2.72 27.89 21.51
CA GLU A 36 -3.65 27.45 22.55
C GLU A 36 -4.83 26.67 21.96
N GLY A 37 -5.24 25.60 22.66
CA GLY A 37 -6.41 24.79 22.31
C GLY A 37 -6.22 23.76 21.19
N GLU A 38 -5.01 23.59 20.67
CA GLU A 38 -4.69 22.50 19.73
C GLU A 38 -4.79 21.13 20.41
N ARG A 39 -4.99 20.06 19.63
CA ARG A 39 -5.11 18.69 20.16
C ARG A 39 -3.84 18.25 20.91
N GLU A 40 -4.03 17.54 22.02
CA GLU A 40 -2.91 17.09 22.88
C GLU A 40 -1.92 16.18 22.13
N ASP A 41 -2.41 15.37 21.19
CA ASP A 41 -1.60 14.42 20.43
C ASP A 41 -1.01 15.00 19.14
N PHE A 42 -1.11 16.31 18.88
CA PHE A 42 -0.68 16.94 17.61
C PHE A 42 0.80 16.65 17.30
N LYS A 43 1.67 16.83 18.31
CA LYS A 43 3.10 16.55 18.18
C LYS A 43 3.36 15.07 17.93
N ASP A 44 2.74 14.22 18.73
CA ASP A 44 2.94 12.77 18.66
C ASP A 44 2.45 12.22 17.32
N HIS A 45 1.33 12.71 16.80
CA HIS A 45 0.81 12.41 15.48
C HIS A 45 1.85 12.71 14.39
N ALA A 46 2.43 13.92 14.38
CA ALA A 46 3.46 14.28 13.41
C ALA A 46 4.66 13.32 13.43
N TYR A 47 5.14 12.93 14.62
CA TYR A 47 6.23 11.96 14.75
C TYR A 47 5.82 10.55 14.33
N ARG A 48 4.60 10.09 14.63
CA ARG A 48 4.10 8.78 14.17
C ARG A 48 3.98 8.73 12.64
N VAL A 49 3.45 9.77 12.02
CA VAL A 49 3.39 9.91 10.55
C VAL A 49 4.79 9.87 9.94
N HIS A 50 5.74 10.62 10.48
CA HIS A 50 7.12 10.59 10.04
C HIS A 50 7.76 9.19 10.12
N LYS A 51 7.51 8.47 11.22
CA LYS A 51 7.97 7.09 11.41
C LYS A 51 7.36 6.14 10.39
N ILE A 52 6.07 6.28 10.10
CA ILE A 52 5.39 5.50 9.06
C ILE A 52 6.03 5.77 7.69
N VAL A 53 6.24 7.04 7.32
CA VAL A 53 6.90 7.40 6.06
C VAL A 53 8.26 6.73 5.94
N LYS A 54 9.13 6.86 6.95
CA LYS A 54 10.46 6.22 6.95
C LYS A 54 10.40 4.70 6.88
N ALA A 55 9.46 4.07 7.59
CA ALA A 55 9.31 2.62 7.62
C ALA A 55 8.96 2.06 6.23
N TYR A 56 7.96 2.63 5.56
CA TYR A 56 7.38 2.06 4.35
C TYR A 56 8.02 2.51 3.04
N THR A 57 8.76 3.61 3.07
CA THR A 57 9.43 4.14 1.88
C THR A 57 10.92 3.81 1.87
N GLY A 58 11.49 3.46 3.03
CA GLY A 58 12.90 3.12 3.14
C GLY A 58 13.79 4.27 2.67
N ASP A 59 14.55 4.01 1.60
CA ASP A 59 15.40 4.99 0.94
C ASP A 59 14.79 5.56 -0.35
N ASP A 60 13.53 5.28 -0.66
CA ASP A 60 12.93 5.79 -1.89
C ASP A 60 12.72 7.31 -1.83
N LEU A 61 12.28 7.84 -0.68
CA LEU A 61 11.94 9.25 -0.54
C LEU A 61 13.18 10.15 -0.37
N PRO A 62 13.16 11.37 -0.95
CA PRO A 62 14.09 12.43 -0.57
C PRO A 62 14.03 12.72 0.94
N PRO A 63 15.17 12.95 1.61
CA PRO A 63 15.23 13.30 3.04
C PRO A 63 14.37 14.52 3.40
N GLU A 64 14.29 15.50 2.51
CA GLU A 64 13.44 16.69 2.65
C GLU A 64 11.96 16.30 2.70
N ALA A 65 11.48 15.48 1.77
CA ALA A 65 10.11 14.99 1.76
C ALA A 65 9.78 14.23 3.05
N ALA A 66 10.67 13.33 3.48
CA ALA A 66 10.51 12.62 4.74
C ALA A 66 10.41 13.60 5.92
N SER A 67 11.23 14.65 5.96
CA SER A 67 11.21 15.65 7.04
C SER A 67 9.96 16.53 7.03
N LEU A 68 9.44 16.88 5.85
CA LEU A 68 8.20 17.66 5.71
C LEU A 68 6.98 16.96 6.29
N SER A 69 6.99 15.63 6.40
CA SER A 69 5.93 14.90 7.13
C SER A 69 5.82 15.29 8.61
N LEU A 70 6.83 15.92 9.23
CA LEU A 70 6.71 16.44 10.60
C LEU A 70 5.85 17.71 10.69
N ILE A 71 5.66 18.43 9.58
CA ILE A 71 4.96 19.72 9.55
C ILE A 71 3.76 19.72 8.61
N HIS A 72 3.36 18.55 8.10
CA HIS A 72 2.20 18.40 7.21
C HIS A 72 0.92 19.01 7.81
N ASP A 73 0.69 18.73 9.09
CA ASP A 73 -0.47 19.23 9.83
C ASP A 73 -0.37 20.73 10.14
N VAL A 74 0.84 21.27 10.31
CA VAL A 74 1.02 22.72 10.45
C VAL A 74 0.61 23.41 9.15
N ALA A 75 1.01 22.86 8.00
CA ALA A 75 0.55 23.37 6.70
C ALA A 75 -0.97 23.22 6.51
N ASP A 76 -1.57 22.12 6.96
CA ASP A 76 -3.02 21.92 6.90
C ASP A 76 -3.79 23.06 7.61
N ARG A 77 -3.32 23.47 8.80
CA ARG A 77 -3.90 24.58 9.57
C ARG A 77 -3.83 25.92 8.85
N MET A 78 -2.83 26.13 7.99
CA MET A 78 -2.70 27.35 7.18
C MET A 78 -3.71 27.37 6.02
N PHE A 79 -3.91 26.23 5.35
CA PHE A 79 -4.71 26.16 4.12
C PHE A 79 -6.22 26.04 4.36
N ASN A 80 -6.65 25.30 5.37
CA ASN A 80 -8.05 24.91 5.52
C ASN A 80 -8.92 25.96 6.25
N LYS A 81 -8.91 27.22 5.76
CA LYS A 81 -9.66 28.36 6.33
C LYS A 81 -11.18 28.19 6.29
N GLU A 82 -11.71 27.47 5.29
CA GLU A 82 -13.16 27.23 5.14
C GLU A 82 -13.68 26.12 6.07
N SER A 83 -12.77 25.39 6.72
CA SER A 83 -13.14 24.33 7.65
C SER A 83 -13.56 24.94 8.98
N THR A 84 -14.82 24.73 9.37
CA THR A 84 -15.29 25.01 10.74
C THR A 84 -14.54 24.23 11.85
N LYS A 85 -13.59 23.34 11.50
CA LYS A 85 -12.72 22.66 12.45
C LYS A 85 -11.56 23.56 12.92
N TYR A 86 -11.17 24.57 12.13
CA TYR A 86 -10.00 25.40 12.38
C TYR A 86 -10.42 26.85 12.61
N ASN A 87 -9.55 27.61 13.26
CA ASN A 87 -9.80 29.02 13.57
C ASN A 87 -8.67 29.90 13.02
N ASP A 88 -8.95 31.19 12.85
CA ASP A 88 -8.01 32.15 12.27
C ASP A 88 -6.72 32.30 13.09
N ALA A 89 -6.79 32.10 14.41
CA ALA A 89 -5.61 32.18 15.26
C ALA A 89 -4.65 31.02 15.00
N TRP A 90 -5.15 29.80 14.83
CA TRP A 90 -4.35 28.64 14.45
C TRP A 90 -3.73 28.83 13.06
N ALA A 91 -4.51 29.34 12.10
CA ALA A 91 -4.00 29.62 10.75
C ALA A 91 -2.86 30.64 10.77
N ARG A 92 -2.98 31.73 11.54
CA ARG A 92 -1.91 32.73 11.72
C ARG A 92 -0.68 32.13 12.40
N ASN A 93 -0.86 31.39 13.48
CA ASN A 93 0.25 30.72 14.17
C ASN A 93 0.99 29.73 13.27
N ALA A 94 0.25 28.98 12.44
CA ALA A 94 0.82 28.08 11.45
C ALA A 94 1.62 28.84 10.39
N ALA A 95 1.07 29.93 9.84
CA ALA A 95 1.77 30.78 8.89
C ALA A 95 3.06 31.38 9.49
N ASP A 96 3.01 31.89 10.71
CA ASP A 96 4.19 32.43 11.40
C ASP A 96 5.25 31.35 11.69
N ALA A 97 4.85 30.12 12.02
CA ALA A 97 5.76 29.00 12.19
C ALA A 97 6.40 28.58 10.86
N LEU A 98 5.61 28.46 9.79
CA LEU A 98 6.07 28.07 8.45
C LEU A 98 6.96 29.15 7.82
N TYR A 99 6.71 30.42 8.10
CA TYR A 99 7.58 31.51 7.62
C TYR A 99 9.02 31.35 8.12
N LYS A 100 9.22 30.84 9.34
CA LYS A 100 10.57 30.56 9.87
C LYS A 100 11.33 29.52 9.05
N LEU A 101 10.63 28.59 8.41
CA LEU A 101 11.25 27.65 7.46
C LEU A 101 11.67 28.40 6.19
N MET A 102 10.78 29.23 5.66
CA MET A 102 10.96 29.96 4.41
C MET A 102 12.03 31.06 4.50
N ASP A 103 12.32 31.54 5.71
CA ASP A 103 13.32 32.55 6.02
C ASP A 103 14.64 31.94 6.57
N ASP A 104 14.77 30.61 6.61
CA ASP A 104 15.99 29.96 7.10
C ASP A 104 17.11 30.02 6.06
N GLU A 105 18.09 30.91 6.28
CA GLU A 105 19.26 31.10 5.42
C GLU A 105 20.11 29.83 5.21
N LYS A 106 19.92 28.80 6.05
CA LYS A 106 20.63 27.52 5.91
C LYS A 106 19.96 26.57 4.91
N ILE A 107 18.74 26.86 4.50
CA ILE A 107 17.98 26.06 3.55
C ILE A 107 18.12 26.68 2.16
N SER A 108 18.43 25.84 1.17
CA SER A 108 18.58 26.33 -0.20
C SER A 108 17.24 26.72 -0.82
N HIS A 109 17.28 27.65 -1.79
CA HIS A 109 16.08 28.06 -2.53
C HIS A 109 15.34 26.87 -3.19
N ASN A 110 16.08 25.87 -3.71
CA ASN A 110 15.47 24.67 -4.29
C ASN A 110 14.72 23.83 -3.24
N GLN A 111 15.26 23.72 -2.02
CA GLN A 111 14.58 23.02 -0.92
C GLN A 111 13.34 23.76 -0.45
N LEU A 112 13.38 25.11 -0.38
CA LEU A 112 12.22 25.93 -0.04
C LEU A 112 11.11 25.79 -1.07
N LYS A 113 11.47 25.89 -2.35
CA LYS A 113 10.56 25.68 -3.48
C LYS A 113 9.93 24.29 -3.44
N TYR A 114 10.75 23.27 -3.22
CA TYR A 114 10.29 21.89 -3.08
C TYR A 114 9.31 21.73 -1.91
N SER A 115 9.62 22.36 -0.77
CA SER A 115 8.79 22.33 0.43
C SER A 115 7.42 22.95 0.22
N ALA A 116 7.38 24.16 -0.36
CA ALA A 116 6.12 24.86 -0.65
C ALA A 116 5.21 24.03 -1.57
N CYS A 117 5.75 23.48 -2.66
CA CYS A 117 5.02 22.57 -3.55
C CYS A 117 4.45 21.37 -2.79
N LEU A 118 5.29 20.66 -2.02
CA LEU A 118 4.88 19.43 -1.35
C LEU A 118 3.79 19.68 -0.29
N LEU A 119 3.94 20.73 0.51
CA LEU A 119 2.97 21.09 1.55
C LEU A 119 1.63 21.52 0.96
N ALA A 120 1.62 22.28 -0.14
CA ALA A 120 0.40 22.64 -0.85
C ALA A 120 -0.28 21.41 -1.49
N ASP A 121 0.51 20.53 -2.10
CA ASP A 121 0.02 19.29 -2.70
C ASP A 121 -0.69 18.40 -1.68
N MET A 122 -0.20 18.33 -0.43
CA MET A 122 -0.83 17.54 0.64
C MET A 122 -2.28 18.01 0.90
N ALA A 123 -2.53 19.31 0.95
CA ALA A 123 -3.86 19.87 1.12
C ALA A 123 -4.77 19.52 -0.08
N LYS A 124 -4.25 19.60 -1.31
CA LYS A 124 -4.99 19.23 -2.53
C LYS A 124 -5.34 17.74 -2.56
N ILE A 125 -4.44 16.88 -2.12
CA ILE A 125 -4.65 15.43 -2.06
C ILE A 125 -5.77 15.08 -1.09
N GLU A 126 -5.83 15.73 0.08
CA GLU A 126 -6.92 15.53 1.04
C GLU A 126 -8.28 15.92 0.44
N GLN A 127 -8.36 17.08 -0.20
CA GLN A 127 -9.58 17.52 -0.88
C GLN A 127 -9.98 16.55 -2.00
N SER A 128 -9.00 16.03 -2.74
CA SER A 128 -9.19 15.08 -3.82
C SER A 128 -9.71 13.72 -3.33
N ALA A 129 -9.19 13.22 -2.21
CA ALA A 129 -9.67 12.01 -1.56
C ALA A 129 -11.12 12.17 -1.09
N ALA A 130 -11.44 13.32 -0.47
CA ALA A 130 -12.79 13.63 -0.03
C ALA A 130 -13.77 13.79 -1.21
N HIS A 131 -13.32 14.41 -2.31
CA HIS A 131 -14.09 14.52 -3.54
C HIS A 131 -14.39 13.15 -4.14
N HIS A 132 -13.37 12.30 -4.27
CA HIS A 132 -13.51 10.93 -4.76
C HIS A 132 -14.56 10.16 -3.95
N ARG A 133 -14.44 10.16 -2.61
CA ARG A 133 -15.40 9.50 -1.73
C ARG A 133 -16.84 10.00 -1.94
N ARG A 134 -17.04 11.32 -2.02
CA ARG A 134 -18.36 11.92 -2.26
C ARG A 134 -18.94 11.53 -3.61
N GLN A 135 -18.13 11.57 -4.67
CA GLN A 135 -18.53 11.18 -6.02
C GLN A 135 -18.94 9.71 -6.06
N MET A 136 -18.16 8.82 -5.47
CA MET A 136 -18.49 7.39 -5.41
C MET A 136 -19.77 7.13 -4.61
N ALA A 137 -20.00 7.90 -3.54
CA ALA A 137 -21.24 7.83 -2.77
C ALA A 137 -22.47 8.25 -3.58
N GLU A 138 -22.36 9.27 -4.44
CA GLU A 138 -23.46 9.67 -5.33
C GLU A 138 -23.76 8.61 -6.38
N ILE A 139 -22.73 8.08 -7.07
CA ILE A 139 -22.91 7.02 -8.07
C ILE A 139 -23.65 5.83 -7.44
N ALA A 140 -23.20 5.38 -6.28
CA ALA A 140 -23.82 4.24 -5.63
C ALA A 140 -25.24 4.52 -5.10
N LYS A 141 -25.55 5.76 -4.72
CA LYS A 141 -26.92 6.18 -4.35
C LYS A 141 -27.88 6.15 -5.54
N GLU A 142 -27.39 6.45 -6.74
CA GLU A 142 -28.14 6.38 -8.00
C GLU A 142 -28.32 4.93 -8.49
N GLU A 143 -27.28 4.11 -8.40
CA GLU A 143 -27.25 2.75 -8.98
C GLU A 143 -27.83 1.64 -8.09
N SER A 144 -27.95 1.84 -6.77
CA SER A 144 -28.18 0.73 -5.82
C SER A 144 -29.46 0.83 -4.94
N ASN A 145 -29.76 -0.27 -4.23
CA ASN A 145 -30.91 -0.45 -3.33
C ASN A 145 -30.88 0.48 -2.08
N GLU A 146 -31.97 0.48 -1.29
CA GLU A 146 -32.19 1.31 -0.08
C GLU A 146 -30.99 1.44 0.87
N ASP A 147 -30.20 0.38 1.05
CA ASP A 147 -29.11 0.36 2.03
C ASP A 147 -28.00 1.38 1.71
N TYR A 148 -27.79 1.70 0.43
CA TYR A 148 -26.80 2.70 0.03
C TYR A 148 -27.28 4.13 0.27
N ARG A 149 -28.58 4.38 0.07
CA ARG A 149 -29.21 5.66 0.44
C ARG A 149 -29.10 5.92 1.94
N LYS A 150 -29.16 4.87 2.76
CA LYS A 150 -29.03 4.95 4.22
C LYS A 150 -27.60 5.28 4.70
N ILE A 151 -26.57 5.02 3.90
CA ILE A 151 -25.18 5.35 4.27
C ILE A 151 -24.66 6.65 3.66
N TYR A 152 -25.32 7.19 2.63
CA TYR A 152 -24.89 8.42 1.95
C TYR A 152 -24.58 9.59 2.93
N PRO A 153 -25.44 9.91 3.92
CA PRO A 153 -25.14 11.00 4.86
C PRO A 153 -23.88 10.73 5.70
N LEU A 154 -23.54 9.47 5.96
CA LEU A 154 -22.34 9.09 6.70
C LEU A 154 -21.06 9.32 5.89
N VAL A 155 -21.14 9.13 4.57
CA VAL A 155 -19.99 9.09 3.68
C VAL A 155 -19.73 10.44 3.01
N ALA A 156 -20.80 11.11 2.57
CA ALA A 156 -20.70 12.35 1.79
C ALA A 156 -20.82 13.62 2.65
N GLU A 157 -21.50 13.54 3.79
CA GLU A 157 -21.87 14.69 4.62
C GLU A 157 -21.19 14.65 6.01
N ARG A 158 -21.37 15.72 6.78
CA ARG A 158 -20.91 15.80 8.17
C ARG A 158 -21.95 15.20 9.13
N HIS A 159 -22.02 13.88 9.19
CA HIS A 159 -22.96 13.20 10.08
C HIS A 159 -22.49 13.14 11.54
N MET A 160 -23.28 13.67 12.48
CA MET A 160 -22.94 13.72 13.91
C MET A 160 -23.49 12.55 14.74
N GLY A 161 -24.32 11.68 14.16
CA GLY A 161 -24.88 10.53 14.84
C GLY A 161 -23.94 9.31 14.88
N LYS A 162 -24.41 8.25 15.54
CA LYS A 162 -23.73 6.95 15.59
C LYS A 162 -23.85 6.21 14.26
N VAL A 163 -22.81 5.46 13.92
CA VAL A 163 -22.75 4.56 12.78
C VAL A 163 -23.09 3.15 13.26
N SER A 164 -24.15 2.55 12.72
CA SER A 164 -24.58 1.22 13.11
C SER A 164 -23.59 0.14 12.63
N ARG A 165 -23.60 -1.02 13.28
CA ARG A 165 -22.78 -2.18 12.89
C ARG A 165 -22.98 -2.58 11.43
N ASP A 166 -24.20 -2.47 10.92
CA ASP A 166 -24.50 -2.76 9.52
C ASP A 166 -23.91 -1.70 8.58
N GLN A 167 -23.92 -0.42 8.97
CA GLN A 167 -23.33 0.66 8.17
C GLN A 167 -21.80 0.53 8.09
N TRP A 168 -21.13 0.08 9.16
CA TRP A 168 -19.70 -0.28 9.13
C TRP A 168 -19.38 -1.46 8.19
N ARG A 169 -20.36 -2.36 7.95
CA ARG A 169 -20.23 -3.48 7.02
C ARG A 169 -20.38 -3.04 5.56
N VAL A 170 -21.18 -2.01 5.28
CA VAL A 170 -21.41 -1.58 3.89
C VAL A 170 -20.09 -1.11 3.29
N ALA A 171 -19.71 -1.74 2.18
CA ALA A 171 -18.52 -1.42 1.43
C ALA A 171 -18.86 -0.35 0.38
N GLN A 172 -18.07 0.71 0.31
CA GLN A 172 -17.96 1.50 -0.91
C GLN A 172 -16.51 1.90 -1.21
N PRO A 173 -15.64 0.96 -1.59
CA PRO A 173 -14.50 1.33 -2.39
C PRO A 173 -14.78 0.98 -3.85
N LEU A 174 -15.44 1.90 -4.55
CA LEU A 174 -15.39 1.95 -6.01
C LEU A 174 -14.05 2.58 -6.37
N LEU A 175 -13.21 1.85 -7.11
CA LEU A 175 -12.00 2.43 -7.68
C LEU A 175 -12.41 3.40 -8.80
N ASP A 176 -11.63 4.44 -9.06
CA ASP A 176 -11.80 5.29 -10.23
C ASP A 176 -10.42 5.62 -10.81
N PHE A 177 -9.99 4.87 -11.81
CA PHE A 177 -8.68 5.09 -12.42
C PHE A 177 -8.58 6.42 -13.16
N ASN A 178 -9.69 6.98 -13.65
CA ASN A 178 -9.67 8.28 -14.30
C ASN A 178 -9.36 9.37 -13.28
N HIS A 179 -10.11 9.37 -12.16
CA HIS A 179 -9.85 10.28 -11.04
C HIS A 179 -8.43 10.11 -10.49
N MET A 180 -8.00 8.88 -10.19
CA MET A 180 -6.65 8.60 -9.72
C MET A 180 -5.57 9.14 -10.68
N GLY A 181 -5.72 8.91 -11.98
CA GLY A 181 -4.76 9.36 -12.98
C GLY A 181 -4.71 10.89 -13.09
N MET A 182 -5.87 11.54 -13.17
CA MET A 182 -5.99 13.01 -13.29
C MET A 182 -5.42 13.74 -12.08
N GLU A 183 -5.67 13.23 -10.88
CA GLU A 183 -5.29 13.89 -9.64
C GLU A 183 -3.81 13.71 -9.35
N MET A 184 -3.31 12.49 -9.54
CA MET A 184 -1.88 12.23 -9.36
C MET A 184 -1.04 13.04 -10.35
N ASP A 185 -1.49 13.25 -11.59
CA ASP A 185 -0.81 14.08 -12.59
C ASP A 185 -0.56 15.54 -12.13
N LYS A 186 -1.32 16.06 -11.17
CA LYS A 186 -1.23 17.46 -10.70
C LYS A 186 -0.31 17.68 -9.49
N VAL A 187 0.04 16.62 -8.77
CA VAL A 187 0.75 16.69 -7.48
C VAL A 187 2.05 15.92 -7.51
N ASN A 188 2.96 16.14 -6.57
CA ASN A 188 4.14 15.31 -6.33
C ASN A 188 3.71 14.01 -5.61
N ILE A 189 4.35 12.88 -5.95
CA ILE A 189 3.97 11.58 -5.35
C ILE A 189 4.41 11.47 -3.89
N GLU A 190 5.43 12.24 -3.51
CA GLU A 190 5.95 12.36 -2.16
C GLU A 190 4.87 12.86 -1.20
N SER A 191 4.14 13.91 -1.58
CA SER A 191 2.99 14.42 -0.83
C SER A 191 1.91 13.37 -0.65
N PHE A 192 1.66 12.56 -1.70
CA PHE A 192 0.68 11.48 -1.62
C PHE A 192 1.09 10.37 -0.66
N ILE A 193 2.37 10.01 -0.67
CA ILE A 193 2.93 9.01 0.24
C ILE A 193 2.82 9.49 1.68
N ILE A 194 3.06 10.78 1.94
CA ILE A 194 2.92 11.39 3.27
C ILE A 194 1.46 11.41 3.73
N LYS A 195 0.51 11.82 2.88
CA LYS A 195 -0.94 11.73 3.21
C LYS A 195 -1.39 10.28 3.40
N GLY A 196 -0.84 9.32 2.66
CA GLY A 196 -1.09 7.89 2.89
C GLY A 196 -0.64 7.43 4.29
N ALA A 197 0.46 7.98 4.80
CA ALA A 197 0.98 7.70 6.14
C ALA A 197 0.09 8.32 7.21
N GLU A 198 -0.34 9.56 6.98
CA GLU A 198 -1.28 10.26 7.85
C GLU A 198 -2.61 9.51 7.98
N ILE A 199 -3.20 9.06 6.87
CA ILE A 199 -4.44 8.27 6.91
C ILE A 199 -4.22 6.95 7.66
N MET A 200 -3.05 6.32 7.51
CA MET A 200 -2.74 5.13 8.29
C MET A 200 -2.67 5.43 9.80
N ASP A 201 -2.04 6.54 10.20
CA ASP A 201 -2.01 6.97 11.60
C ASP A 201 -3.41 7.34 12.12
N ASN A 202 -4.19 8.11 11.36
CA ASN A 202 -5.57 8.46 11.72
C ASN A 202 -6.44 7.20 11.91
N LEU A 203 -6.19 6.15 11.11
CA LEU A 203 -6.84 4.87 11.30
C LEU A 203 -6.26 4.07 12.46
N GLN A 204 -5.03 4.27 12.93
CA GLN A 204 -4.47 3.59 14.11
C GLN A 204 -4.73 4.34 15.43
N HIS A 205 -4.89 5.66 15.34
CA HIS A 205 -5.06 6.60 16.44
C HIS A 205 -6.09 7.68 16.04
N PRO A 206 -7.39 7.35 15.97
CA PRO A 206 -8.40 8.30 15.53
C PRO A 206 -8.50 9.48 16.48
N SER A 207 -8.25 10.68 15.97
CA SER A 207 -8.36 11.93 16.74
C SER A 207 -9.79 12.48 16.81
N SER A 208 -10.71 11.98 15.96
CA SER A 208 -12.10 12.40 15.91
C SER A 208 -13.02 11.40 16.61
N GLU A 209 -13.80 11.88 17.59
CA GLU A 209 -14.87 11.09 18.21
C GLU A 209 -16.06 10.82 17.27
N ARG A 210 -16.16 11.56 16.16
CA ARG A 210 -17.22 11.36 15.15
C ARG A 210 -16.94 10.07 14.38
N GLU A 211 -17.71 9.03 14.68
CA GLU A 211 -17.62 7.71 14.02
C GLU A 211 -17.69 7.79 12.49
N SER A 212 -18.52 8.70 11.95
CA SER A 212 -18.60 8.90 10.50
C SER A 212 -17.33 9.49 9.89
N ALA A 213 -16.51 10.25 10.64
CA ALA A 213 -15.19 10.69 10.19
C ALA A 213 -14.23 9.51 10.03
N VAL A 214 -14.23 8.60 11.01
CA VAL A 214 -13.38 7.42 10.97
C VAL A 214 -13.81 6.48 9.84
N LEU A 215 -15.12 6.33 9.61
CA LEU A 215 -15.64 5.59 8.44
C LEU A 215 -15.23 6.26 7.11
N GLN A 216 -15.23 7.58 7.08
CA GLN A 216 -14.79 8.40 5.95
C GLN A 216 -13.31 8.13 5.62
N ASP A 217 -12.43 8.05 6.62
CA ASP A 217 -11.01 7.70 6.44
C ASP A 217 -10.82 6.25 5.98
N VAL A 218 -11.62 5.32 6.53
CA VAL A 218 -11.61 3.90 6.10
C VAL A 218 -11.91 3.80 4.60
N LEU A 219 -12.90 4.54 4.11
CA LEU A 219 -13.29 4.51 2.70
C LEU A 219 -12.22 5.09 1.80
N GLU A 220 -11.64 6.24 2.17
CA GLU A 220 -10.53 6.84 1.41
C GLU A 220 -9.29 5.94 1.40
N ALA A 221 -8.96 5.29 2.52
CA ALA A 221 -7.87 4.33 2.60
C ALA A 221 -8.07 3.16 1.63
N GLU A 222 -9.28 2.59 1.57
CA GLU A 222 -9.60 1.43 0.75
C GLU A 222 -9.74 1.74 -0.74
N SER A 223 -10.26 2.92 -1.10
CA SER A 223 -10.66 3.28 -2.47
C SER A 223 -9.69 4.23 -3.18
N PHE A 224 -8.90 5.00 -2.45
CA PHE A 224 -8.02 6.03 -3.00
C PHE A 224 -6.55 5.79 -2.65
N TYR A 225 -6.20 5.83 -1.36
CA TYR A 225 -4.80 5.77 -0.92
C TYR A 225 -4.13 4.41 -1.16
N ALA A 226 -4.71 3.31 -0.64
CA ALA A 226 -4.07 2.00 -0.80
C ALA A 226 -3.99 1.53 -2.26
N PRO A 227 -5.01 1.74 -3.13
CA PRO A 227 -4.90 1.45 -4.55
C PRO A 227 -3.77 2.21 -5.27
N ILE A 228 -3.61 3.50 -5.01
CA ILE A 228 -2.53 4.30 -5.63
C ILE A 228 -1.15 3.87 -5.09
N LEU A 229 -1.02 3.61 -3.79
CA LEU A 229 0.22 3.08 -3.21
C LEU A 229 0.60 1.71 -3.81
N GLU A 230 -0.38 0.83 -4.02
CA GLU A 230 -0.17 -0.46 -4.71
C GLU A 230 0.28 -0.26 -6.16
N ALA A 231 -0.34 0.69 -6.88
CA ALA A 231 0.02 1.04 -8.24
C ALA A 231 1.46 1.57 -8.38
N MET A 232 1.91 2.37 -7.41
CA MET A 232 3.30 2.85 -7.33
C MET A 232 4.30 1.71 -7.02
N GLY A 233 3.83 0.63 -6.40
CA GLY A 233 4.64 -0.54 -6.02
C GLY A 233 4.98 -0.61 -4.53
N TYR A 234 4.37 0.23 -3.68
CA TYR A 234 4.48 0.15 -2.22
C TYR A 234 3.51 -0.89 -1.66
N GLU A 235 3.72 -2.16 -2.05
CA GLU A 235 2.82 -3.28 -1.72
C GLU A 235 2.66 -3.48 -0.20
N ALA A 236 3.74 -3.30 0.57
CA ALA A 236 3.72 -3.39 2.03
C ALA A 236 2.86 -2.30 2.66
N PHE A 237 3.03 -1.07 2.18
CA PHE A 237 2.28 0.08 2.67
C PHE A 237 0.80 -0.06 2.35
N ALA A 238 0.47 -0.40 1.10
CA ALA A 238 -0.91 -0.63 0.68
C ALA A 238 -1.57 -1.82 1.41
N ALA A 239 -0.81 -2.85 1.78
CA ALA A 239 -1.32 -4.00 2.52
C ALA A 239 -1.61 -3.64 3.99
N GLU A 240 -0.75 -2.86 4.64
CA GLU A 240 -0.98 -2.43 6.02
C GLU A 240 -2.07 -1.38 6.12
N LEU A 241 -2.11 -0.40 5.21
CA LEU A 241 -3.18 0.59 5.17
C LEU A 241 -4.57 -0.08 5.06
N ARG A 242 -4.68 -1.14 4.26
CA ARG A 242 -5.91 -1.96 4.21
C ARG A 242 -6.13 -2.80 5.46
N SER A 243 -5.06 -3.26 6.11
CA SER A 243 -5.13 -3.98 7.39
C SER A 243 -5.80 -3.10 8.45
N VAL A 244 -5.30 -1.88 8.63
CA VAL A 244 -5.81 -0.95 9.65
C VAL A 244 -7.24 -0.51 9.33
N ALA A 245 -7.57 -0.29 8.06
CA ALA A 245 -8.94 0.01 7.63
C ALA A 245 -9.91 -1.14 7.96
N LYS A 246 -9.51 -2.40 7.70
CA LYS A 246 -10.30 -3.59 8.05
C LYS A 246 -10.46 -3.76 9.56
N ILE A 247 -9.40 -3.52 10.34
CA ILE A 247 -9.45 -3.53 11.79
C ILE A 247 -10.50 -2.53 12.28
N ARG A 248 -10.50 -1.29 11.75
CA ARG A 248 -11.49 -0.27 12.11
C ARG A 248 -12.91 -0.66 11.75
N ARG A 249 -13.14 -1.26 10.59
CA ARG A 249 -14.46 -1.83 10.25
C ARG A 249 -14.90 -2.90 11.23
N LEU A 250 -14.00 -3.78 11.67
CA LEU A 250 -14.33 -4.87 12.59
C LEU A 250 -14.66 -4.34 14.00
N ILE A 251 -13.91 -3.35 14.48
CA ILE A 251 -14.22 -2.63 15.74
C ILE A 251 -15.61 -1.97 15.65
N GLY A 252 -15.89 -1.23 14.57
CA GLY A 252 -17.22 -0.64 14.35
C GLY A 252 -18.37 -1.67 14.25
N GLN A 253 -18.04 -2.92 13.94
CA GLN A 253 -18.99 -4.05 13.92
C GLN A 253 -19.12 -4.77 15.28
N GLY A 254 -18.28 -4.44 16.26
CA GLY A 254 -18.18 -5.17 17.54
C GLY A 254 -17.67 -6.60 17.36
N LYS A 255 -16.59 -6.78 16.58
CA LYS A 255 -15.95 -8.07 16.25
C LYS A 255 -14.47 -8.10 16.62
N GLU A 256 -14.13 -7.51 17.74
CA GLU A 256 -12.77 -7.41 18.27
C GLU A 256 -12.14 -8.78 18.51
N GLU A 257 -12.94 -9.80 18.88
CA GLU A 257 -12.42 -11.16 19.12
C GLU A 257 -11.76 -11.78 17.88
N LEU A 258 -12.20 -11.39 16.67
CA LEU A 258 -11.60 -11.85 15.42
C LEU A 258 -10.24 -11.20 15.17
N ILE A 259 -10.04 -9.96 15.63
CA ILE A 259 -8.77 -9.23 15.53
C ILE A 259 -7.76 -9.88 16.48
N GLU A 260 -8.16 -10.16 17.72
CA GLU A 260 -7.34 -10.86 18.72
C GLU A 260 -6.91 -12.24 18.20
N SER A 261 -7.86 -13.04 17.72
CA SER A 261 -7.58 -14.36 17.14
C SER A 261 -6.62 -14.29 15.95
N ALA A 262 -6.80 -13.31 15.05
CA ALA A 262 -5.92 -13.12 13.91
C ALA A 262 -4.50 -12.73 14.35
N LYS A 263 -4.38 -11.87 15.38
CA LYS A 263 -3.09 -11.46 15.92
C LYS A 263 -2.35 -12.63 16.56
N GLU A 264 -3.02 -13.44 17.38
CA GLU A 264 -2.42 -14.63 17.99
C GLU A 264 -1.90 -15.62 16.94
N ILE A 265 -2.67 -15.85 15.88
CA ILE A 265 -2.24 -16.71 14.77
C ILE A 265 -1.02 -16.12 14.06
N GLN A 266 -1.01 -14.82 13.80
CA GLN A 266 0.12 -14.15 13.15
C GLN A 266 1.37 -14.22 14.03
N ASP A 267 1.26 -13.88 15.32
CA ASP A 267 2.36 -13.87 16.28
C ASP A 267 3.03 -15.25 16.38
N ARG A 268 2.25 -16.34 16.40
CA ARG A 268 2.79 -17.71 16.37
C ARG A 268 3.63 -18.00 15.12
N VAL A 269 3.19 -17.53 13.95
CA VAL A 269 3.95 -17.69 12.70
C VAL A 269 5.20 -16.82 12.70
N LEU A 270 5.11 -15.60 13.25
CA LEU A 270 6.25 -14.69 13.35
C LEU A 270 7.32 -15.18 14.32
N GLN A 271 6.94 -15.84 15.42
CA GLN A 271 7.86 -16.47 16.37
C GLN A 271 8.75 -17.54 15.72
N VAL A 272 8.24 -18.26 14.71
CA VAL A 272 9.03 -19.24 13.96
C VAL A 272 10.08 -18.56 13.08
N GLY A 273 9.76 -17.38 12.55
CA GLY A 273 10.63 -16.61 11.68
C GLY A 273 10.60 -17.07 10.22
N VAL A 274 10.54 -16.11 9.29
CA VAL A 274 10.42 -16.40 7.85
C VAL A 274 11.65 -17.13 7.30
N ASP A 275 12.86 -16.87 7.82
CA ASP A 275 14.08 -17.57 7.43
C ASP A 275 13.94 -19.07 7.64
N LYS A 276 13.44 -19.47 8.81
CA LYS A 276 13.24 -20.87 9.18
C LYS A 276 12.14 -21.51 8.34
N ILE A 277 11.06 -20.77 8.07
CA ILE A 277 9.96 -21.22 7.21
C ILE A 277 10.47 -21.46 5.79
N ALA A 278 11.18 -20.49 5.20
CA ALA A 278 11.73 -20.59 3.85
C ALA A 278 12.77 -21.71 3.74
N GLY A 279 13.68 -21.82 4.72
CA GLY A 279 14.66 -22.90 4.80
C GLY A 279 14.00 -24.27 4.89
N LYS A 280 12.95 -24.41 5.70
CA LYS A 280 12.17 -25.65 5.78
C LYS A 280 11.44 -25.97 4.48
N ILE A 281 10.90 -24.99 3.77
CA ILE A 281 10.17 -25.20 2.51
C ILE A 281 11.13 -25.62 1.38
N PHE A 282 12.19 -24.86 1.14
CA PHE A 282 13.08 -25.05 -0.02
C PHE A 282 14.29 -25.96 0.24
N GLY A 283 14.60 -26.24 1.51
CA GLY A 283 15.69 -27.13 1.90
C GLY A 283 17.08 -26.47 1.97
N ALA A 284 17.13 -25.14 2.12
CA ALA A 284 18.37 -24.34 2.15
C ALA A 284 18.79 -24.00 3.58
N ASN A 285 20.08 -24.15 3.91
CA ASN A 285 20.66 -23.57 5.13
C ASN A 285 21.22 -22.15 4.92
N ASP A 286 21.41 -21.72 3.67
CA ASP A 286 22.06 -20.44 3.29
C ASP A 286 21.14 -19.50 2.48
N GLY A 287 19.85 -19.44 2.84
CA GLY A 287 18.90 -18.51 2.21
C GLY A 287 19.10 -17.06 2.66
N THR A 288 18.76 -16.10 1.79
CA THR A 288 18.67 -14.68 2.13
C THR A 288 17.22 -14.24 2.19
N ILE A 289 16.81 -13.61 3.30
CA ILE A 289 15.53 -12.92 3.44
C ILE A 289 15.79 -11.43 3.56
N ASN A 290 15.09 -10.65 2.73
CA ASN A 290 15.05 -9.19 2.83
C ASN A 290 13.62 -8.74 3.10
N TYR A 291 13.46 -7.71 3.92
CA TYR A 291 12.18 -7.04 4.15
C TYR A 291 12.00 -5.89 3.15
N ALA A 292 10.77 -5.68 2.69
CA ALA A 292 10.41 -4.56 1.81
C ALA A 292 10.30 -3.21 2.56
N ILE A 293 10.35 -3.24 3.89
CA ILE A 293 10.19 -2.07 4.76
C ILE A 293 11.32 -2.05 5.79
N ARG A 294 11.56 -0.89 6.40
CA ARG A 294 12.47 -0.75 7.53
C ARG A 294 11.78 -1.15 8.83
N LYS A 295 12.60 -1.48 9.83
CA LYS A 295 12.15 -1.64 11.21
C LYS A 295 11.65 -0.31 11.75
N ASN A 296 10.63 -0.36 12.59
CA ASN A 296 10.27 0.77 13.43
C ASN A 296 11.45 1.08 14.36
N GLU A 297 11.85 2.35 14.42
CA GLU A 297 13.02 2.79 15.18
C GLU A 297 12.86 2.61 16.69
N ASP A 298 11.63 2.70 17.22
CA ASP A 298 11.38 2.56 18.66
C ASP A 298 11.30 1.10 19.10
N SER A 299 10.57 0.27 18.35
CA SER A 299 10.35 -1.14 18.73
C SER A 299 11.43 -2.09 18.21
N GLY A 300 12.15 -1.71 17.15
CA GLY A 300 13.08 -2.60 16.45
C GLY A 300 12.38 -3.73 15.66
N GLU A 301 11.06 -3.62 15.49
CA GLU A 301 10.21 -4.62 14.83
C GLU A 301 9.68 -4.12 13.48
N TYR A 302 9.31 -5.06 12.60
CA TYR A 302 8.65 -4.73 11.34
C TYR A 302 7.13 -4.66 11.56
N SER A 303 6.49 -3.58 11.13
CA SER A 303 5.03 -3.43 11.17
C SER A 303 4.32 -4.31 10.14
N THR A 304 5.03 -4.74 9.10
CA THR A 304 4.51 -5.61 8.05
C THR A 304 5.59 -6.59 7.61
N HIS A 305 5.19 -7.84 7.42
CA HIS A 305 6.12 -8.93 7.17
C HIS A 305 6.00 -9.37 5.72
N MET A 306 6.75 -8.70 4.87
CA MET A 306 6.91 -9.07 3.46
C MET A 306 8.22 -8.57 2.90
N GLY A 307 8.64 -9.20 1.81
CA GLY A 307 9.82 -8.76 1.07
C GLY A 307 10.27 -9.78 0.04
N GLU A 308 11.58 -9.96 -0.06
CA GLU A 308 12.22 -10.80 -1.06
C GLU A 308 12.96 -11.95 -0.39
N PHE A 309 13.05 -13.07 -1.10
CA PHE A 309 13.85 -14.21 -0.68
C PHE A 309 14.68 -14.73 -1.84
N ALA A 310 15.83 -15.31 -1.51
CA ALA A 310 16.61 -16.18 -2.37
C ALA A 310 17.03 -17.41 -1.56
N ALA A 311 16.90 -18.60 -2.13
CA ALA A 311 17.23 -19.85 -1.46
C ALA A 311 17.79 -20.86 -2.45
N ASP A 312 18.89 -21.50 -2.09
CA ASP A 312 19.41 -22.66 -2.83
C ASP A 312 18.55 -23.89 -2.54
N THR A 313 18.11 -24.55 -3.60
CA THR A 313 17.36 -25.80 -3.45
C THR A 313 18.32 -26.97 -3.28
N LYS A 314 17.76 -28.12 -2.84
CA LYS A 314 18.48 -29.40 -2.81
C LYS A 314 18.98 -29.91 -4.17
N TYR A 315 18.61 -29.28 -5.27
CA TYR A 315 19.03 -29.65 -6.64
C TYR A 315 20.19 -28.82 -7.17
N GLY A 316 20.75 -27.93 -6.34
CA GLY A 316 21.85 -27.05 -6.75
C GLY A 316 21.41 -25.91 -7.67
N ASN A 317 20.11 -25.61 -7.73
CA ASN A 317 19.60 -24.38 -8.35
C ASN A 317 19.09 -23.40 -7.28
N MET A 318 19.17 -22.11 -7.58
CA MET A 318 18.65 -21.06 -6.71
C MET A 318 17.22 -20.69 -7.13
N VAL A 319 16.30 -20.63 -6.17
CA VAL A 319 14.98 -20.01 -6.33
C VAL A 319 14.96 -18.65 -5.67
N ALA A 320 14.28 -17.68 -6.29
CA ALA A 320 14.15 -16.34 -5.74
C ALA A 320 12.74 -15.81 -5.98
N GLY A 321 12.32 -14.86 -5.16
CA GLY A 321 10.92 -14.45 -5.18
C GLY A 321 10.51 -13.47 -4.10
N ASN A 322 9.20 -13.31 -3.95
CA ASN A 322 8.61 -12.51 -2.89
C ASN A 322 7.95 -13.39 -1.82
N TRP A 323 7.99 -12.94 -0.57
CA TRP A 323 7.29 -13.59 0.53
C TRP A 323 6.40 -12.58 1.27
N ARG A 324 5.34 -13.08 1.91
CA ARG A 324 4.44 -12.29 2.75
C ARG A 324 3.84 -13.16 3.85
N ILE A 325 3.79 -12.64 5.06
CA ILE A 325 2.88 -13.10 6.11
C ILE A 325 1.68 -12.15 6.12
N LYS A 326 0.47 -12.71 6.06
CA LYS A 326 -0.78 -11.95 5.97
C LYS A 326 -0.93 -11.01 7.17
N THR A 327 -1.39 -9.79 6.90
CA THR A 327 -1.61 -8.76 7.93
C THR A 327 -2.83 -9.08 8.79
N VAL A 328 -2.83 -8.62 10.06
CA VAL A 328 -3.87 -8.91 11.06
C VAL A 328 -5.27 -8.61 10.53
N GLY A 329 -5.50 -7.40 9.98
CA GLY A 329 -6.82 -7.02 9.49
C GLY A 329 -7.29 -7.87 8.31
N SER A 330 -6.37 -8.26 7.42
CA SER A 330 -6.71 -9.15 6.30
C SER A 330 -6.99 -10.58 6.75
N LEU A 331 -6.32 -11.06 7.79
CA LEU A 331 -6.56 -12.37 8.38
C LEU A 331 -7.89 -12.38 9.16
N ALA A 332 -8.16 -11.36 9.97
CA ALA A 332 -9.42 -11.23 10.73
C ALA A 332 -10.65 -11.16 9.80
N ASP A 333 -10.56 -10.39 8.72
CA ASP A 333 -11.60 -10.32 7.69
C ASP A 333 -11.80 -11.66 6.97
N LYS A 334 -10.72 -12.44 6.78
CA LYS A 334 -10.78 -13.81 6.26
C LYS A 334 -11.47 -14.77 7.23
N LEU A 335 -11.14 -14.70 8.53
CA LEU A 335 -11.79 -15.50 9.58
C LEU A 335 -13.28 -15.21 9.66
N LYS A 336 -13.68 -13.92 9.55
CA LYS A 336 -15.08 -13.50 9.47
C LYS A 336 -15.84 -14.18 8.32
N GLY A 337 -15.19 -14.39 7.17
CA GLY A 337 -15.79 -15.04 5.99
C GLY A 337 -15.88 -16.57 6.07
N GLY A 338 -15.38 -17.18 7.14
CA GLY A 338 -15.27 -18.63 7.28
C GLY A 338 -14.26 -19.26 6.31
N ASP A 339 -13.33 -18.45 5.77
CA ASP A 339 -12.38 -18.85 4.73
C ASP A 339 -11.20 -19.71 5.22
N GLY A 340 -11.16 -20.01 6.53
CA GLY A 340 -10.07 -20.74 7.18
C GLY A 340 -8.74 -19.98 7.15
N ILE A 341 -7.68 -20.67 7.59
CA ILE A 341 -6.35 -20.10 7.82
C ILE A 341 -5.36 -20.31 6.66
N MET A 342 -5.76 -20.89 5.52
CA MET A 342 -4.86 -21.08 4.38
C MET A 342 -4.25 -19.75 3.89
N ASP A 343 -3.08 -19.76 3.24
CA ASP A 343 -2.43 -18.53 2.74
C ASP A 343 -2.22 -17.48 3.86
N ILE A 344 -1.73 -17.94 5.02
CA ILE A 344 -1.12 -17.04 6.03
C ILE A 344 0.26 -16.67 5.54
N VAL A 345 1.08 -17.66 5.17
CA VAL A 345 2.35 -17.45 4.49
C VAL A 345 2.15 -17.62 2.99
N GLY A 346 2.34 -16.53 2.25
CA GLY A 346 2.35 -16.53 0.80
C GLY A 346 3.77 -16.38 0.28
N MET A 347 4.18 -17.24 -0.65
CA MET A 347 5.45 -17.10 -1.37
C MET A 347 5.20 -17.12 -2.87
N MET A 348 5.95 -16.32 -3.61
CA MET A 348 5.95 -16.28 -5.06
C MET A 348 7.35 -16.54 -5.56
N VAL A 349 7.61 -17.71 -6.15
CA VAL A 349 8.84 -18.02 -6.87
C VAL A 349 8.76 -17.38 -8.25
N ILE A 350 9.75 -16.54 -8.58
CA ILE A 350 9.77 -15.72 -9.78
C ILE A 350 11.02 -16.05 -10.60
N SER A 351 10.83 -16.62 -11.79
CA SER A 351 11.93 -16.91 -12.72
C SER A 351 11.88 -16.05 -13.99
N ARG A 352 12.96 -16.06 -14.77
CA ARG A 352 13.07 -15.28 -16.01
C ARG A 352 12.21 -15.86 -17.13
N ASP A 353 12.06 -17.19 -17.17
CA ASP A 353 11.46 -17.90 -18.29
C ASP A 353 10.57 -19.07 -17.85
N ARG A 354 9.75 -19.54 -18.80
CA ARG A 354 8.78 -20.63 -18.60
C ARG A 354 9.48 -21.98 -18.35
N GLU A 355 10.59 -22.24 -19.01
CA GLU A 355 11.28 -23.54 -18.88
C GLU A 355 11.74 -23.75 -17.43
N THR A 356 12.45 -22.76 -16.89
CA THR A 356 12.97 -22.80 -15.52
C THR A 356 11.83 -22.90 -14.50
N ILE A 357 10.80 -22.05 -14.60
CA ILE A 357 9.74 -22.00 -13.57
C ILE A 357 8.88 -23.27 -13.53
N THR A 358 8.61 -23.88 -14.70
CA THR A 358 7.81 -25.10 -14.79
C THR A 358 8.60 -26.31 -14.29
N ARG A 359 9.90 -26.36 -14.56
CA ARG A 359 10.83 -27.36 -14.00
C ARG A 359 10.91 -27.24 -12.47
N ASP A 360 11.13 -26.04 -11.95
CA ASP A 360 11.27 -25.80 -10.50
C ASP A 360 9.98 -26.15 -9.76
N PHE A 361 8.81 -25.82 -10.34
CA PHE A 361 7.52 -26.25 -9.81
C PHE A 361 7.39 -27.77 -9.79
N ALA A 362 7.71 -28.46 -10.89
CA ALA A 362 7.58 -29.90 -10.98
C ALA A 362 8.47 -30.62 -9.95
N HIS A 363 9.72 -30.19 -9.76
CA HIS A 363 10.59 -30.71 -8.72
C HIS A 363 10.06 -30.42 -7.31
N PHE A 364 9.56 -29.20 -7.07
CA PHE A 364 8.96 -28.89 -5.77
C PHE A 364 7.81 -29.84 -5.42
N ILE A 365 6.91 -30.10 -6.38
CA ILE A 365 5.80 -31.06 -6.19
C ILE A 365 6.31 -32.49 -5.99
N ALA A 366 7.19 -32.96 -6.88
CA ALA A 366 7.65 -34.35 -6.87
C ALA A 366 8.42 -34.71 -5.60
N ASP A 367 9.10 -33.76 -4.97
CA ASP A 367 10.13 -34.09 -4.00
C ASP A 367 10.08 -33.29 -2.69
N ARG A 368 9.54 -32.08 -2.67
CA ARG A 368 9.42 -31.25 -1.44
C ARG A 368 8.03 -31.37 -0.84
N LEU A 369 6.99 -31.31 -1.66
CA LEU A 369 5.61 -31.37 -1.19
C LEU A 369 5.30 -32.65 -0.39
N LYS A 370 5.96 -33.76 -0.72
CA LYS A 370 5.85 -35.05 0.00
C LYS A 370 6.28 -34.98 1.47
N GLU A 371 7.07 -33.98 1.85
CA GLU A 371 7.51 -33.73 3.23
C GLU A 371 6.49 -32.91 4.05
N PHE A 372 5.43 -32.41 3.40
CA PHE A 372 4.43 -31.54 4.00
C PHE A 372 3.04 -32.14 3.87
N ARG A 373 2.07 -31.60 4.62
CA ARG A 373 0.67 -32.01 4.52
C ARG A 373 -0.03 -31.17 3.45
N PRO A 374 -0.41 -31.70 2.28
CA PRO A 374 -1.13 -30.92 1.29
C PRO A 374 -2.52 -30.55 1.81
N VAL A 375 -2.95 -29.30 1.59
CA VAL A 375 -4.24 -28.79 2.06
C VAL A 375 -4.92 -28.05 0.93
N CYS A 376 -6.18 -28.35 0.65
CA CYS A 376 -6.93 -27.69 -0.40
C CYS A 376 -7.30 -26.25 -0.02
N ALA A 377 -7.07 -25.31 -0.93
CA ALA A 377 -7.66 -23.98 -0.82
C ALA A 377 -9.20 -24.05 -0.90
N ARG A 378 -9.90 -23.05 -0.33
CA ARG A 378 -11.37 -22.97 -0.39
C ARG A 378 -11.87 -23.05 -1.83
N GLY A 379 -12.89 -23.88 -2.06
CA GLY A 379 -13.50 -24.07 -3.38
C GLY A 379 -12.64 -24.89 -4.35
N LYS A 380 -11.54 -25.49 -3.89
CA LYS A 380 -10.74 -26.46 -4.64
C LYS A 380 -10.83 -27.83 -3.96
N ASN A 381 -10.79 -28.88 -4.76
CA ASN A 381 -10.73 -30.26 -4.28
C ASN A 381 -9.32 -30.87 -4.40
N ARG A 382 -8.33 -30.09 -4.86
CA ARG A 382 -6.92 -30.49 -4.89
C ARG A 382 -6.02 -29.34 -4.42
N PRO A 383 -4.87 -29.65 -3.79
CA PRO A 383 -3.91 -28.68 -3.31
C PRO A 383 -3.05 -28.07 -4.43
N ILE A 384 -2.92 -28.77 -5.55
CA ILE A 384 -2.10 -28.35 -6.69
C ILE A 384 -3.02 -27.78 -7.78
N TYR A 385 -2.69 -26.59 -8.30
CA TYR A 385 -3.49 -25.89 -9.30
C TYR A 385 -2.60 -25.22 -10.35
N ILE A 386 -2.86 -25.53 -11.62
CA ILE A 386 -2.13 -25.00 -12.78
C ILE A 386 -3.12 -24.22 -13.63
N GLN A 387 -2.77 -22.98 -13.99
CA GLN A 387 -3.56 -22.13 -14.87
C GLN A 387 -2.65 -21.51 -15.92
N GLY A 388 -3.08 -21.52 -17.18
CA GLY A 388 -2.30 -20.89 -18.24
C GLY A 388 -2.84 -21.13 -19.64
N THR A 389 -2.06 -20.71 -20.62
CA THR A 389 -2.23 -21.12 -22.02
C THR A 389 -2.03 -22.64 -22.17
N LYS A 390 -2.48 -23.22 -23.29
CA LYS A 390 -2.28 -24.65 -23.57
C LYS A 390 -0.79 -24.99 -23.56
N GLU A 391 0.03 -24.14 -24.17
CA GLU A 391 1.47 -24.30 -24.26
C GLU A 391 2.13 -24.32 -22.87
N TYR A 392 1.74 -23.39 -21.98
CA TYR A 392 2.26 -23.38 -20.61
C TYR A 392 1.87 -24.64 -19.83
N VAL A 393 0.58 -25.00 -19.88
CA VAL A 393 0.05 -26.17 -19.17
C VAL A 393 0.73 -27.45 -19.64
N ASP A 394 0.92 -27.63 -20.95
CA ASP A 394 1.51 -28.84 -21.52
C ASP A 394 2.94 -29.06 -21.05
N VAL A 395 3.72 -27.98 -20.94
CA VAL A 395 5.09 -28.04 -20.41
C VAL A 395 5.08 -28.42 -18.93
N VAL A 396 4.19 -27.82 -18.12
CA VAL A 396 4.07 -28.19 -16.70
C VAL A 396 3.67 -29.66 -16.53
N GLU A 397 2.65 -30.11 -17.25
CA GLU A 397 2.19 -31.51 -17.16
C GLU A 397 3.26 -32.49 -17.65
N GLN A 398 4.01 -32.14 -18.69
CA GLN A 398 5.11 -32.98 -19.17
C GLN A 398 6.19 -33.14 -18.10
N ASN A 399 6.65 -32.04 -17.49
CA ASN A 399 7.65 -32.09 -16.42
C ASN A 399 7.15 -32.88 -15.19
N LEU A 400 5.87 -32.72 -14.83
CA LEU A 400 5.25 -33.49 -13.74
C LEU A 400 5.21 -34.99 -14.06
N ARG A 401 4.81 -35.38 -15.28
CA ARG A 401 4.78 -36.78 -15.72
C ARG A 401 6.17 -37.42 -15.73
N GLU A 402 7.18 -36.69 -16.20
CA GLU A 402 8.58 -37.16 -16.20
C GLU A 402 9.10 -37.45 -14.79
N LEU A 403 8.60 -36.72 -13.79
CA LEU A 403 8.91 -36.91 -12.37
C LEU A 403 7.91 -37.85 -11.64
N GLY A 404 7.03 -38.51 -12.38
CA GLY A 404 6.10 -39.51 -11.85
C GLY A 404 4.92 -38.95 -11.05
N VAL A 405 4.57 -37.68 -11.22
CA VAL A 405 3.39 -37.06 -10.60
C VAL A 405 2.16 -37.33 -11.46
N GLY A 406 1.11 -37.91 -10.86
CA GLY A 406 -0.12 -38.29 -11.53
C GLY A 406 -1.02 -37.10 -11.87
N SER A 407 -1.77 -37.19 -12.97
CA SER A 407 -2.76 -36.17 -13.35
C SER A 407 -3.96 -36.09 -12.40
N ASP A 408 -4.11 -37.09 -11.52
CA ASP A 408 -5.07 -37.10 -10.42
C ASP A 408 -4.65 -36.27 -9.20
N GLU A 409 -3.42 -35.73 -9.19
CA GLU A 409 -2.89 -34.94 -8.06
C GLU A 409 -3.17 -33.43 -8.20
N TYR A 410 -3.41 -32.94 -9.42
CA TYR A 410 -3.51 -31.50 -9.70
C TYR A 410 -4.76 -31.09 -10.50
N LEU A 411 -5.17 -29.83 -10.36
CA LEU A 411 -6.24 -29.22 -11.15
C LEU A 411 -5.67 -28.35 -12.25
N VAL A 412 -6.25 -28.42 -13.44
CA VAL A 412 -5.85 -27.60 -14.59
C VAL A 412 -6.97 -26.66 -15.00
N LYS A 413 -6.61 -25.40 -15.29
CA LYS A 413 -7.47 -24.46 -16.00
C LYS A 413 -6.74 -23.90 -17.23
N ILE A 414 -7.09 -24.45 -18.39
CA ILE A 414 -6.56 -24.04 -19.68
C ILE A 414 -7.37 -22.86 -20.23
N ASP A 415 -6.67 -21.86 -20.77
CA ASP A 415 -7.27 -20.80 -21.57
C ASP A 415 -7.61 -21.32 -22.97
N THR A 416 -8.86 -21.12 -23.41
CA THR A 416 -9.26 -21.50 -24.77
C THR A 416 -9.12 -20.33 -25.72
N ASP A 417 -8.95 -20.59 -27.02
CA ASP A 417 -8.86 -19.55 -28.04
C ASP A 417 -10.09 -18.63 -28.02
N GLU A 418 -11.28 -19.19 -27.78
CA GLU A 418 -12.53 -18.42 -27.65
C GLU A 418 -12.48 -17.49 -26.44
N LYS A 419 -12.04 -17.99 -25.27
CA LYS A 419 -11.95 -17.20 -24.03
C LYS A 419 -10.87 -16.13 -24.13
N CYS A 420 -9.73 -16.43 -24.73
CA CYS A 420 -8.67 -15.47 -25.01
C CYS A 420 -9.17 -14.38 -25.97
N LYS A 421 -9.80 -14.79 -27.09
CA LYS A 421 -10.41 -13.84 -28.05
C LYS A 421 -11.47 -12.99 -27.39
N GLN A 422 -12.36 -13.53 -26.58
CA GLN A 422 -13.42 -12.79 -25.89
C GLN A 422 -12.84 -11.80 -24.88
N ARG A 423 -11.92 -12.27 -24.04
CA ARG A 423 -11.27 -11.45 -23.02
C ARG A 423 -10.39 -10.36 -23.61
N GLY A 424 -9.77 -10.59 -24.76
CA GLY A 424 -8.87 -9.67 -25.46
C GLY A 424 -7.39 -9.82 -25.06
N TYR A 425 -7.06 -10.78 -24.20
CA TYR A 425 -5.72 -11.04 -23.70
C TYR A 425 -5.62 -12.47 -23.13
N SER A 426 -4.40 -13.01 -23.07
CA SER A 426 -4.12 -14.35 -22.54
C SER A 426 -4.33 -14.42 -21.03
N ILE A 427 -4.70 -15.60 -20.50
CA ILE A 427 -4.86 -15.81 -19.06
C ILE A 427 -3.56 -15.59 -18.31
N TYR A 428 -3.68 -15.37 -16.99
CA TYR A 428 -2.56 -15.39 -16.07
C TYR A 428 -1.97 -16.80 -15.99
N GLU A 429 -0.69 -16.92 -16.29
CA GLU A 429 0.06 -18.18 -16.21
C GLU A 429 0.70 -18.32 -14.83
N VAL A 430 0.24 -19.33 -14.09
CA VAL A 430 0.71 -19.59 -12.73
C VAL A 430 0.52 -21.07 -12.38
N SER A 431 1.51 -21.61 -11.69
CA SER A 431 1.43 -22.90 -11.02
C SER A 431 1.43 -22.66 -9.51
N LYS A 432 0.45 -23.21 -8.80
CA LYS A 432 0.18 -22.94 -7.40
C LYS A 432 0.06 -24.23 -6.61
N VAL A 433 0.54 -24.21 -5.37
CA VAL A 433 0.39 -25.29 -4.41
C VAL A 433 0.07 -24.74 -3.04
N THR A 434 -0.80 -25.43 -2.31
CA THR A 434 -1.16 -25.11 -0.93
C THR A 434 -0.95 -26.30 0.00
N PHE A 435 -0.33 -26.06 1.15
CA PHE A 435 0.02 -27.09 2.12
C PHE A 435 0.17 -26.50 3.52
N ALA A 436 0.27 -27.35 4.54
CA ALA A 436 0.64 -26.97 5.89
C ALA A 436 2.03 -27.56 6.21
N VAL A 437 2.86 -26.77 6.89
CA VAL A 437 4.17 -27.18 7.40
C VAL A 437 4.20 -27.01 8.91
N ASP A 438 4.65 -28.04 9.62
CA ASP A 438 4.82 -28.00 11.07
C ASP A 438 6.26 -27.62 11.41
N ILE A 439 6.44 -26.53 12.17
CA ILE A 439 7.73 -26.04 12.64
C ILE A 439 7.55 -25.57 14.08
N ASP A 440 8.36 -26.10 15.01
CA ASP A 440 8.30 -25.79 16.45
C ASP A 440 6.89 -25.88 17.04
N ASP A 441 6.17 -26.96 16.72
CA ASP A 441 4.77 -27.20 17.14
C ASP A 441 3.76 -26.12 16.67
N VAL A 442 4.14 -25.33 15.66
CA VAL A 442 3.26 -24.40 14.95
C VAL A 442 2.94 -24.97 13.57
N GLU A 443 1.66 -25.25 13.34
CA GLU A 443 1.15 -25.57 12.01
C GLU A 443 1.01 -24.28 11.20
N ILE A 444 1.77 -24.17 10.10
CA ILE A 444 1.84 -22.97 9.27
C ILE A 444 1.20 -23.27 7.91
N PRO A 445 0.05 -22.65 7.59
CA PRO A 445 -0.57 -22.76 6.28
C PRO A 445 0.13 -21.90 5.24
N VAL A 446 0.61 -22.56 4.19
CA VAL A 446 1.43 -21.97 3.13
C VAL A 446 0.74 -22.05 1.77
N GLU A 447 0.89 -20.98 1.00
CA GLU A 447 0.61 -20.94 -0.43
C GLU A 447 1.88 -20.54 -1.18
N ILE A 448 2.27 -21.33 -2.18
CA ILE A 448 3.36 -20.97 -3.10
C ILE A 448 2.82 -20.84 -4.51
N GLN A 449 3.19 -19.76 -5.18
CA GLN A 449 2.93 -19.52 -6.59
C GLN A 449 4.25 -19.47 -7.36
N PHE A 450 4.26 -20.10 -8.54
CA PHE A 450 5.39 -20.17 -9.45
C PHE A 450 4.98 -19.44 -10.74
N LEU A 451 5.68 -18.35 -11.06
CA LEU A 451 5.39 -17.52 -12.22
C LEU A 451 6.66 -16.86 -12.80
N THR A 452 6.57 -16.33 -14.01
CA THR A 452 7.69 -15.62 -14.64
C THR A 452 7.73 -14.13 -14.24
N LYS A 453 8.85 -13.46 -14.46
CA LYS A 453 8.96 -12.00 -14.32
C LYS A 453 7.94 -11.25 -15.17
N ASP A 454 7.67 -11.74 -16.38
CA ASP A 454 6.68 -11.13 -17.28
C ASP A 454 5.26 -11.29 -16.72
N GLU A 455 4.90 -12.46 -16.21
CA GLU A 455 3.60 -12.65 -15.55
C GLU A 455 3.48 -11.83 -14.26
N ARG A 456 4.57 -11.65 -13.51
CA ARG A 456 4.60 -10.76 -12.35
C ARG A 456 4.35 -9.30 -12.76
N ARG A 457 4.96 -8.87 -13.86
CA ARG A 457 4.75 -7.53 -14.43
C ARG A 457 3.29 -7.35 -14.86
N ARG A 458 2.75 -8.33 -15.59
CA ARG A 458 1.35 -8.30 -16.08
C ARG A 458 0.34 -8.23 -14.94
N SER A 459 0.56 -9.00 -13.87
CA SER A 459 -0.30 -9.04 -12.68
C SER A 459 -0.17 -7.84 -11.74
N ARG A 460 0.81 -6.97 -11.93
CA ARG A 460 0.96 -5.73 -11.14
C ARG A 460 0.38 -4.50 -11.85
N LYS A 461 0.67 -4.33 -13.14
CA LYS A 461 0.40 -3.07 -13.84
C LYS A 461 -0.27 -3.21 -15.21
N GLU A 462 -0.55 -4.42 -15.66
CA GLU A 462 -1.17 -4.64 -16.97
C GLU A 462 -2.59 -5.21 -16.84
N GLU A 463 -3.13 -5.81 -17.89
CA GLU A 463 -4.52 -6.28 -17.96
C GLU A 463 -4.89 -7.33 -16.89
N LEU A 464 -3.90 -7.97 -16.28
CA LEU A 464 -4.05 -8.94 -15.19
C LEU A 464 -3.89 -8.32 -13.81
N ALA A 465 -3.70 -7.00 -13.72
CA ALA A 465 -3.55 -6.30 -12.46
C ALA A 465 -4.78 -6.51 -11.56
N HIS A 466 -4.53 -6.85 -10.31
CA HIS A 466 -5.58 -7.12 -9.34
C HIS A 466 -6.50 -5.89 -9.12
N LEU A 467 -5.95 -4.68 -9.20
CA LEU A 467 -6.73 -3.43 -9.17
C LEU A 467 -7.69 -3.33 -10.36
N ILE A 468 -7.26 -3.68 -11.57
CA ILE A 468 -8.11 -3.68 -12.77
C ILE A 468 -9.24 -4.69 -12.60
N TYR A 469 -8.92 -5.90 -12.14
CA TYR A 469 -9.93 -6.93 -11.90
C TYR A 469 -11.00 -6.46 -10.90
N LYS A 470 -10.57 -5.87 -9.77
CA LYS A 470 -11.48 -5.32 -8.76
C LYS A 470 -12.37 -4.22 -9.32
N TYR A 471 -11.81 -3.30 -10.10
CA TYR A 471 -12.57 -2.21 -10.70
C TYR A 471 -13.59 -2.72 -11.73
N LEU A 472 -13.19 -3.66 -12.59
CA LEU A 472 -14.12 -4.28 -13.52
C LEU A 472 -15.26 -4.99 -12.78
N GLN A 473 -14.95 -5.71 -11.71
CA GLN A 473 -15.95 -6.36 -10.88
C GLN A 473 -16.93 -5.34 -10.26
N SER A 474 -16.44 -4.20 -9.78
CA SER A 474 -17.30 -3.17 -9.19
C SER A 474 -18.22 -2.50 -10.21
N LEU A 475 -17.81 -2.45 -11.48
CA LEU A 475 -18.63 -1.98 -12.61
C LEU A 475 -19.56 -3.06 -13.20
N GLY A 476 -19.66 -4.22 -12.55
CA GLY A 476 -20.50 -5.34 -13.02
C GLY A 476 -19.89 -6.19 -14.13
N PHE A 477 -18.65 -5.93 -14.57
CA PHE A 477 -17.89 -6.77 -15.51
C PHE A 477 -17.26 -8.00 -14.82
N GLY A 478 -18.06 -8.73 -14.02
CA GLY A 478 -17.64 -9.96 -13.34
C GLY A 478 -17.39 -11.15 -14.28
N LYS A 479 -16.99 -12.30 -13.73
CA LYS A 479 -16.71 -13.52 -14.52
C LYS A 479 -17.89 -13.95 -15.41
N ASP A 480 -19.10 -13.87 -14.88
CA ASP A 480 -20.33 -14.27 -15.59
C ASP A 480 -20.71 -13.27 -16.71
N TYR A 481 -20.15 -12.06 -16.65
CA TYR A 481 -20.37 -11.02 -17.64
C TYR A 481 -19.60 -11.29 -18.94
N LEU A 482 -18.40 -11.88 -18.84
CA LEU A 482 -17.58 -12.19 -20.01
C LEU A 482 -18.33 -13.07 -21.01
N GLU A 483 -19.11 -14.05 -20.56
CA GLU A 483 -19.80 -15.02 -21.43
C GLU A 483 -20.96 -14.43 -22.23
N LYS A 484 -21.53 -13.29 -21.78
CA LYS A 484 -22.74 -12.68 -22.36
C LYS A 484 -22.53 -11.25 -22.86
N GLU A 485 -21.29 -10.77 -22.89
CA GLU A 485 -21.00 -9.38 -23.29
C GLU A 485 -21.31 -9.12 -24.78
N THR A 486 -21.96 -8.00 -25.06
CA THR A 486 -22.11 -7.47 -26.41
C THR A 486 -20.79 -6.88 -26.91
N ALA A 487 -20.66 -6.70 -28.24
CA ALA A 487 -19.48 -6.04 -28.82
C ALA A 487 -19.23 -4.63 -28.24
N ARG A 488 -20.30 -3.89 -27.91
CA ARG A 488 -20.19 -2.58 -27.29
C ARG A 488 -19.65 -2.66 -25.87
N GLN A 489 -20.22 -3.53 -25.04
CA GLN A 489 -19.76 -3.74 -23.66
C GLN A 489 -18.31 -4.22 -23.61
N ARG A 490 -17.91 -5.07 -24.55
CA ARG A 490 -16.51 -5.50 -24.71
C ARG A 490 -15.59 -4.33 -25.05
N TYR A 491 -16.01 -3.44 -25.96
CA TYR A 491 -15.25 -2.23 -26.29
C TYR A 491 -15.08 -1.34 -25.06
N ASP A 492 -16.15 -1.09 -24.32
CA ASP A 492 -16.14 -0.26 -23.10
C ASP A 492 -15.21 -0.88 -22.03
N ARG A 493 -15.27 -2.20 -21.83
CA ARG A 493 -14.34 -2.94 -20.95
C ARG A 493 -12.88 -2.79 -21.37
N MET A 494 -12.57 -2.90 -22.67
CA MET A 494 -11.20 -2.70 -23.17
C MET A 494 -10.70 -1.27 -22.98
N MET A 495 -11.57 -0.27 -23.15
CA MET A 495 -11.23 1.13 -22.86
C MET A 495 -10.84 1.32 -21.39
N ILE A 496 -11.61 0.74 -20.46
CA ILE A 496 -11.32 0.76 -19.03
C ILE A 496 -9.96 0.11 -18.74
N ILE A 497 -9.71 -1.08 -19.30
CA ILE A 497 -8.43 -1.78 -19.10
C ILE A 497 -7.27 -0.92 -19.62
N ASN A 498 -7.36 -0.37 -20.83
CA ASN A 498 -6.29 0.43 -21.41
C ASN A 498 -6.00 1.71 -20.61
N LEU A 499 -7.05 2.39 -20.13
CA LEU A 499 -6.89 3.53 -19.23
C LEU A 499 -6.18 3.11 -17.94
N ALA A 500 -6.64 2.04 -17.30
CA ALA A 500 -6.05 1.58 -16.06
C ALA A 500 -4.59 1.13 -16.25
N LYS A 501 -4.26 0.40 -17.33
CA LYS A 501 -2.88 0.03 -17.68
C LYS A 501 -1.97 1.26 -17.77
N LYS A 502 -2.44 2.32 -18.43
CA LYS A 502 -1.71 3.58 -18.53
C LYS A 502 -1.48 4.20 -17.16
N VAL A 503 -2.55 4.37 -16.37
CA VAL A 503 -2.49 4.98 -15.03
C VAL A 503 -1.55 4.21 -14.10
N LEU A 504 -1.68 2.88 -14.03
CA LEU A 504 -0.81 2.03 -13.21
C LEU A 504 0.65 2.11 -13.67
N GLY A 505 0.88 2.10 -14.98
CA GLY A 505 2.22 2.25 -15.57
C GLY A 505 2.87 3.59 -15.25
N ASP A 506 2.11 4.68 -15.39
CA ASP A 506 2.55 6.05 -15.14
C ASP A 506 2.90 6.24 -13.65
N LEU A 507 2.02 5.79 -12.73
CA LEU A 507 2.28 5.85 -11.29
C LEU A 507 3.53 5.07 -10.88
N HIS A 508 3.70 3.87 -11.43
CA HIS A 508 4.88 3.06 -11.18
C HIS A 508 6.15 3.74 -11.70
N LYS A 509 6.10 4.35 -12.90
CA LYS A 509 7.22 5.09 -13.48
C LYS A 509 7.60 6.28 -12.60
N ARG A 510 6.62 7.03 -12.11
CA ARG A 510 6.87 8.22 -11.26
C ARG A 510 7.61 7.90 -9.98
N ARG A 511 7.39 6.72 -9.38
CA ARG A 511 8.21 6.25 -8.25
C ARG A 511 9.68 6.15 -8.63
N TYR A 512 10.01 5.55 -9.78
CA TYR A 512 11.40 5.48 -10.23
C TYR A 512 11.97 6.87 -10.59
N ASP A 513 11.19 7.71 -11.27
CA ASP A 513 11.62 9.08 -11.58
C ASP A 513 11.97 9.87 -10.29
N MET A 514 11.21 9.68 -9.22
CA MET A 514 11.49 10.25 -7.89
C MET A 514 12.77 9.67 -7.26
N ILE A 515 12.94 8.34 -7.28
CA ILE A 515 14.15 7.68 -6.77
C ILE A 515 15.40 8.15 -7.54
N ASP A 516 15.32 8.26 -8.86
CA ASP A 516 16.41 8.74 -9.71
C ASP A 516 16.72 10.22 -9.42
N SER A 517 15.68 11.04 -9.23
CA SER A 517 15.82 12.45 -8.84
C SER A 517 16.59 12.58 -7.52
N LYS A 518 16.19 11.81 -6.49
CA LYS A 518 16.90 11.71 -5.21
C LYS A 518 18.37 11.34 -5.41
N ASN A 519 18.65 10.28 -6.17
CA ASN A 519 20.03 9.78 -6.38
C ASN A 519 20.94 10.79 -7.11
N THR A 520 20.37 11.71 -7.88
CA THR A 520 21.11 12.78 -8.55
C THR A 520 21.25 14.06 -7.72
N GLY A 521 20.61 14.12 -6.54
CA GLY A 521 20.54 15.32 -5.71
C GLY A 521 19.65 16.43 -6.27
N ASN A 522 18.91 16.15 -7.35
CA ASN A 522 17.94 17.08 -7.92
C ASN A 522 16.57 16.78 -7.30
N LEU A 523 16.06 17.70 -6.49
CA LEU A 523 14.68 17.61 -5.99
C LEU A 523 13.71 17.77 -7.17
N GLY A 524 13.32 16.63 -7.74
CA GLY A 524 12.46 16.57 -8.91
C GLY A 524 11.06 17.07 -8.58
N LEU A 525 10.67 18.20 -9.18
CA LEU A 525 9.33 18.74 -9.04
C LEU A 525 8.47 18.38 -10.23
N ASN A 526 7.23 17.97 -9.95
CA ASN A 526 6.19 17.91 -10.96
C ASN A 526 5.92 19.35 -11.46
N PRO A 527 6.13 19.67 -12.76
CA PRO A 527 5.88 21.00 -13.28
C PRO A 527 4.44 21.49 -13.08
N LYS A 528 3.47 20.56 -12.98
CA LYS A 528 2.06 20.88 -12.73
C LYS A 528 1.76 21.23 -11.27
N SER A 529 2.69 20.98 -10.36
CA SER A 529 2.60 21.38 -8.95
C SER A 529 3.14 22.79 -8.71
N LEU A 530 3.82 23.42 -9.68
CA LEU A 530 4.38 24.78 -9.51
C LEU A 530 3.31 25.84 -9.22
N SER A 531 2.09 25.71 -9.75
CA SER A 531 0.99 26.62 -9.39
C SER A 531 0.60 26.50 -7.91
N ASN A 532 0.91 25.38 -7.26
CA ASN A 532 0.55 25.12 -5.87
C ASN A 532 1.57 25.78 -4.92
N GLU A 533 2.81 25.97 -5.38
CA GLU A 533 3.79 26.83 -4.71
C GLU A 533 3.28 28.27 -4.61
N ASP A 534 2.77 28.82 -5.72
CA ASP A 534 2.23 30.18 -5.74
C ASP A 534 1.09 30.32 -4.71
N GLU A 535 0.16 29.37 -4.68
CA GLU A 535 -0.93 29.32 -3.67
C GLU A 535 -0.41 29.23 -2.22
N PHE A 536 0.67 28.48 -1.98
CA PHE A 536 1.32 28.41 -0.66
C PHE A 536 1.87 29.76 -0.24
N ILE A 537 2.60 30.43 -1.14
CA ILE A 537 3.25 31.72 -0.85
C ILE A 537 2.20 32.82 -0.65
N GLU A 538 1.16 32.87 -1.49
CA GLU A 538 0.04 33.80 -1.34
C GLU A 538 -0.65 33.61 0.03
N SER A 539 -0.97 32.37 0.39
CA SER A 539 -1.60 32.06 1.68
C SER A 539 -0.74 32.49 2.87
N LEU A 540 0.58 32.28 2.78
CA LEU A 540 1.55 32.67 3.80
C LEU A 540 1.64 34.20 3.95
N ILE A 541 1.67 34.94 2.83
CA ILE A 541 1.72 36.41 2.84
C ILE A 541 0.43 36.99 3.41
N ASP A 542 -0.72 36.52 2.94
CA ASP A 542 -2.03 37.03 3.36
C ASP A 542 -2.22 36.92 4.87
N LEU A 543 -1.89 35.76 5.46
CA LEU A 543 -2.06 35.52 6.89
C LEU A 543 -1.10 36.33 7.76
N ARG A 544 0.01 36.81 7.21
CA ARG A 544 0.97 37.68 7.92
C ARG A 544 0.74 39.16 7.68
N ALA A 545 0.07 39.55 6.60
CA ALA A 545 -0.27 40.94 6.32
C ALA A 545 -1.35 41.50 7.27
N ASP A 546 -2.13 40.61 7.91
CA ASP A 546 -3.14 40.95 8.92
C ASP A 546 -2.57 41.16 10.34
N ASN A 547 -1.24 41.22 10.52
CA ASN A 547 -0.54 41.44 11.79
C ASN A 547 -0.02 42.87 11.99
#